data_AF-A0A7V6PA47-F1
#
_entry.id   AF-A0A7V6PA47-F1
#
_cell.length_a   1.000
_cell.length_b   1.000
_cell.length_c   1.000
_cell.angle_alpha   90.00
_cell.angle_beta   90.00
_cell.angle_gamma   90.00
#
_symmetry.space_group_name_H-M   'P 1'
#
loop_
_entity.id
_entity.type
_entity.pdbx_description
1 polymer ?
#
loop_
_entity_poly.entity_id
_entity_poly.type
_entity_poly.pdbx_seq_one_letter_code
_entity_poly.pdbx_strand_id
1 'polypeptide(L)' 'MESRVNDTIAKGGQVRSDDNPEAFRKRLVEYREKTAPLSSYYAGTGELRVINGMAPVEEVTAEIERILVPA' A
#
# COMPACT_ATOMS: atom_id res chain seq x y z
N MET A 1 7.10 9.47 0.10
CA MET A 1 6.78 10.39 1.20
C MET A 1 6.56 11.80 0.67
N GLU A 2 7.49 12.31 -0.12
CA GLU A 2 7.50 13.69 -0.61
C GLU A 2 6.23 14.08 -1.38
N SER A 3 5.76 13.26 -2.33
CA SER A 3 4.48 13.53 -3.01
C SER A 3 3.30 13.59 -2.03
N ARG A 4 3.20 12.64 -1.08
CA ARG A 4 2.14 12.69 -0.05
C ARG A 4 2.19 13.98 0.78
N VAL A 5 3.38 14.42 1.17
CA VAL A 5 3.57 15.69 1.92
C VAL A 5 3.08 16.87 1.07
N ASN A 6 3.56 16.97 -0.17
CA ASN A 6 3.19 18.04 -1.09
C ASN A 6 1.68 18.06 -1.36
N ASP A 7 1.08 16.91 -1.62
CA ASP A 7 -0.37 16.77 -1.88
C ASP A 7 -1.19 17.16 -0.64
N THR A 8 -0.71 16.82 0.56
CA THR A 8 -1.37 17.19 1.82
C THR A 8 -1.35 18.71 2.02
N ILE A 9 -0.19 19.35 1.79
CA ILE A 9 -0.04 20.81 1.88
C ILE A 9 -0.91 21.51 0.83
N ALA A 10 -0.89 21.02 -0.43
CA ALA A 10 -1.67 21.58 -1.52
C ALA A 10 -3.19 21.55 -1.25
N LYS A 11 -3.67 20.55 -0.51
CA LYS A 11 -5.06 20.43 -0.08
C LYS A 11 -5.39 21.20 1.22
N GLY A 12 -4.43 21.96 1.78
CA GLY A 12 -4.59 22.69 3.04
C GLY A 12 -4.63 21.79 4.28
N GLY A 13 -4.20 20.53 4.16
CA GLY A 13 -4.16 19.58 5.26
C GLY A 13 -2.91 19.69 6.13
N GLN A 14 -2.95 19.03 7.28
CA GLN A 14 -1.80 18.94 8.18
C GLN A 14 -0.93 17.72 7.84
N VAL A 15 0.37 17.96 7.60
CA VAL A 15 1.36 16.90 7.36
C VAL A 15 1.53 16.06 8.63
N ARG A 16 1.54 14.73 8.48
CA ARG A 16 1.69 13.82 9.62
C ARG A 16 3.12 13.88 10.15
N SER A 17 3.30 13.73 11.45
CA SER A 17 4.64 13.78 12.07
C SER A 17 5.57 12.67 11.56
N ASP A 18 5.02 11.53 11.11
CA ASP A 18 5.78 10.41 10.55
C ASP A 18 6.11 10.57 9.06
N ASP A 19 5.68 11.67 8.41
CA ASP A 19 5.94 11.93 6.99
C ASP A 19 7.34 12.48 6.70
N ASN A 20 8.38 11.76 7.16
CA ASN A 20 9.78 12.13 7.03
C ASN A 20 10.67 10.96 6.54
N PRO A 21 11.89 11.23 6.02
CA PRO A 21 12.77 10.19 5.46
C PRO A 21 13.23 9.13 6.46
N GLU A 22 13.39 9.48 7.73
CA GLU A 22 13.84 8.56 8.78
C GLU A 22 12.75 7.52 9.08
N ALA A 23 11.52 7.99 9.33
CA ALA A 23 10.35 7.14 9.53
C ALA A 23 10.08 6.26 8.31
N PHE A 24 10.23 6.80 7.08
CA PHE A 24 10.07 6.01 5.86
C PHE A 24 11.06 4.85 5.77
N ARG A 25 12.35 5.10 6.03
CA ARG A 25 13.38 4.04 6.03
C ARG A 25 13.06 2.96 7.05
N LYS A 26 12.74 3.35 8.29
CA LYS A 26 12.39 2.41 9.36
C LYS A 26 11.19 1.54 8.97
N ARG A 27 10.13 2.15 8.46
CA ARG A 27 8.91 1.43 8.02
C ARG A 27 9.19 0.47 6.87
N LEU A 28 10.08 0.81 5.94
CA LEU A 28 10.42 -0.07 4.82
C LEU A 28 11.20 -1.31 5.28
N VAL A 29 12.11 -1.17 6.25
CA VAL A 29 12.81 -2.30 6.86
C VAL A 29 11.80 -3.20 7.59
N GLU A 30 10.97 -2.63 8.46
CA GLU A 30 9.96 -3.40 9.20
C GLU A 30 8.98 -4.13 8.28
N TYR A 31 8.52 -3.48 7.19
CA TYR A 31 7.67 -4.12 6.20
C TYR A 31 8.35 -5.34 5.57
N ARG A 32 9.61 -5.22 5.15
CA ARG A 32 10.35 -6.32 4.52
C ARG A 32 10.56 -7.50 5.48
N GLU A 33 10.82 -7.22 6.75
CA GLU A 33 11.09 -8.26 7.76
C GLU A 33 9.82 -8.93 8.29
N LYS A 34 8.75 -8.17 8.49
CA LYS A 34 7.57 -8.62 9.26
C LYS A 34 6.31 -8.79 8.43
N THR A 35 6.17 -8.06 7.33
CA THR A 35 4.93 -8.03 6.54
C THR A 35 5.09 -8.75 5.20
N ALA A 36 6.17 -8.49 4.45
CA ALA A 36 6.41 -9.10 3.14
C ALA A 36 6.42 -10.65 3.15
N PRO A 37 6.92 -11.35 4.19
CA PRO A 37 6.86 -12.82 4.23
C PRO A 37 5.44 -13.39 4.27
N LEU A 38 4.43 -12.61 4.70
CA LEU A 38 3.04 -13.06 4.74
C LEU A 38 2.49 -13.37 3.34
N SER A 39 2.98 -12.69 2.29
CA SER A 39 2.59 -12.99 0.91
C SER A 39 2.94 -14.43 0.53
N SER A 40 4.12 -14.91 0.91
CA SER A 40 4.52 -16.30 0.66
C SER A 40 3.64 -17.30 1.42
N TYR A 41 3.24 -16.96 2.65
CA TYR A 41 2.32 -17.79 3.43
C TYR A 41 0.95 -17.91 2.74
N TYR A 42 0.30 -16.80 2.39
CA TYR A 42 -1.02 -16.82 1.74
C TYR A 42 -0.98 -17.34 0.29
N ALA A 43 0.16 -17.24 -0.39
CA ALA A 43 0.36 -17.93 -1.66
C ALA A 43 0.27 -19.45 -1.48
N GLY A 44 0.87 -19.98 -0.41
CA GLY A 44 0.82 -21.39 -0.05
C GLY A 44 -0.58 -21.89 0.36
N THR A 45 -1.44 -21.02 0.89
CA THR A 45 -2.85 -21.37 1.22
C THR A 45 -3.80 -21.23 0.03
N GLY A 46 -3.36 -20.63 -1.08
CA GLY A 46 -4.21 -20.32 -2.24
C GLY A 46 -5.11 -19.09 -2.06
N GLU A 47 -4.95 -18.37 -0.95
CA GLU A 47 -5.77 -17.19 -0.62
C GLU A 47 -5.17 -15.88 -1.15
N LEU A 48 -3.89 -15.87 -1.54
CA LEU A 48 -3.26 -14.68 -2.10
C LEU A 48 -3.95 -14.26 -3.40
N ARG A 49 -4.27 -12.97 -3.49
CA ARG A 49 -4.70 -12.27 -4.71
C ARG A 49 -3.78 -11.07 -4.89
N VAL A 50 -3.13 -10.96 -6.06
CA VAL A 50 -2.14 -9.93 -6.35
C VAL A 50 -2.78 -8.87 -7.24
N ILE A 51 -2.58 -7.60 -6.89
CA ILE A 51 -3.15 -6.43 -7.59
C ILE A 51 -2.03 -5.45 -7.90
N ASN A 52 -2.07 -4.81 -9.07
CA ASN A 52 -1.11 -3.76 -9.41
C ASN A 52 -1.46 -2.43 -8.72
N GLY A 53 -0.91 -2.21 -7.52
CA GLY A 53 -1.14 -0.97 -6.75
C GLY A 53 -0.53 0.31 -7.34
N MET A 54 0.15 0.26 -8.49
CA MET A 54 0.70 1.43 -9.19
C MET A 54 -0.21 1.93 -10.33
N ALA A 55 -1.31 1.25 -10.62
CA ALA A 55 -2.31 1.68 -11.58
C ALA A 55 -3.17 2.85 -11.02
N PRO A 56 -3.94 3.56 -11.88
CA PRO A 56 -4.94 4.54 -11.43
C PRO A 56 -5.90 3.95 -10.40
N VAL A 57 -6.40 4.80 -9.49
CA VAL A 57 -7.26 4.37 -8.39
C VAL A 57 -8.50 3.63 -8.90
N GLU A 58 -9.08 4.10 -9.99
CA GLU A 58 -10.27 3.52 -10.62
C GLU A 58 -10.01 2.09 -11.12
N GLU A 59 -8.82 1.84 -11.67
CA GLU A 59 -8.42 0.50 -12.13
C GLU A 59 -8.16 -0.45 -10.97
N VAL A 60 -7.48 0.02 -9.93
CA VAL A 60 -7.22 -0.75 -8.71
C VAL A 60 -8.54 -1.13 -8.03
N THR A 61 -9.49 -0.19 -7.93
CA THR A 61 -10.83 -0.43 -7.36
C THR A 61 -11.58 -1.50 -8.15
N ALA A 62 -11.62 -1.38 -9.49
CA ALA A 62 -12.29 -2.37 -10.33
C ALA A 62 -11.63 -3.76 -10.23
N GLU A 63 -10.31 -3.84 -10.08
CA GLU A 63 -9.61 -5.10 -9.87
C GLU A 63 -9.96 -5.75 -8.53
N ILE A 64 -10.02 -4.96 -7.45
CA ILE A 64 -10.47 -5.43 -6.13
C ILE A 64 -11.90 -5.96 -6.21
N GLU A 65 -12.82 -5.22 -6.82
CA GLU A 65 -14.23 -5.62 -6.95
C GLU A 65 -14.36 -6.95 -7.70
N ARG A 66 -13.66 -7.12 -8.84
CA ARG A 66 -13.65 -8.39 -9.59
C ARG A 66 -13.16 -9.58 -8.78
N ILE A 67 -12.19 -9.37 -7.88
CA ILE A 67 -11.66 -10.43 -7.02
C ILE A 67 -12.65 -10.84 -5.93
N LEU A 68 -13.45 -9.90 -5.43
CA LEU A 68 -14.38 -10.10 -4.31
C LEU A 68 -15.77 -10.57 -4.73
N VAL A 69 -16.20 -10.35 -5.99
CA VAL A 69 -17.50 -10.83 -6.48
C VAL A 69 -17.47 -12.36 -6.62
N PRO A 70 -18.34 -13.10 -5.90
CA PRO A 70 -18.47 -14.55 -6.09
C PRO A 70 -18.94 -14.88 -7.50
N ALA A 71 -18.50 -16.02 -8.04
CA ALA A 71 -19.05 -16.58 -9.28
C ALA A 71 -20.54 -16.91 -9.15
#